data_AF-A0A1C4GBL1-F1
#
_entry.id   AF-A0A1C4GBL1-F1
#
_cell.length_a   1.000
_cell.length_b   1.000
_cell.length_c   1.000
_cell.angle_alpha   90.00
_cell.angle_beta   90.00
_cell.angle_gamma   90.00
#
_symmetry.space_group_name_H-M   'P 1'
#
loop_
_entity.id
_entity.type
_entity.pdbx_description
1 polymer ?
#
loop_
_entity_poly.entity_id
_entity_poly.type
_entity_poly.pdbx_seq_one_letter_code
_entity_poly.pdbx_strand_id
1 'polypeptide(L)'
;MQQIDVWSLIKQKEFESACMYADLQFEKTGNISLLRNKILALLNLNRFEECIDLSNKIISLTKGDADSDFILQGIAFWSLGYKVNAIQCWENGESSIYSDATGGINIKLIRYFAACKLGDKPMKEKIFKSVKKLLKSKRSTNWPIPVGSFLMDLIDEQSLLSSISSVGYLRERELCDYYFVLATKKLAMGDFINYHKDLKKCLELNVVVYLEPTYYLAKSELQYVE
;
A
#
# COMPACT_ATOMS: atom_id res chain seq x y z
N MET A 1 2.51 -32.10 8.91
CA MET A 1 3.12 -31.35 7.80
C MET A 1 2.43 -30.00 7.74
N GLN A 2 3.17 -28.91 7.91
CA GLN A 2 2.61 -27.58 7.66
C GLN A 2 2.27 -27.51 6.16
N GLN A 3 1.04 -27.13 5.81
CA GLN A 3 0.64 -27.00 4.43
C GLN A 3 1.44 -25.86 3.79
N ILE A 4 2.27 -26.18 2.79
CA ILE A 4 3.04 -25.17 2.06
C ILE A 4 2.04 -24.38 1.20
N ASP A 5 1.85 -23.12 1.56
CA ASP A 5 1.07 -22.14 0.79
C ASP A 5 1.99 -20.99 0.32
N VAL A 6 1.55 -20.22 -0.69
CA VAL A 6 2.35 -19.12 -1.26
C VAL A 6 2.77 -18.10 -0.19
N TRP A 7 1.88 -17.78 0.74
CA TRP A 7 2.17 -16.83 1.81
C TRP A 7 3.18 -17.38 2.82
N SER A 8 3.15 -18.69 3.10
CA SER A 8 4.15 -19.35 3.94
C SER A 8 5.58 -19.21 3.37
N LEU A 9 5.74 -19.27 2.04
CA LEU A 9 7.01 -19.06 1.34
C LEU A 9 7.46 -17.59 1.40
N ILE A 10 6.52 -16.65 1.20
CA ILE A 10 6.77 -15.21 1.32
C ILE A 10 7.28 -14.84 2.72
N LYS A 11 6.67 -15.38 3.79
CA LYS A 11 7.13 -15.16 5.17
C LYS A 11 8.54 -15.68 5.43
N GLN A 12 8.94 -16.74 4.72
CA GLN A 12 10.29 -17.32 4.78
C GLN A 12 11.27 -16.59 3.85
N LYS A 13 10.83 -15.54 3.15
CA LYS A 13 11.59 -14.78 2.15
C LYS A 13 12.05 -15.64 0.96
N GLU A 14 11.38 -16.76 0.71
CA GLU A 14 11.60 -17.61 -0.46
C GLU A 14 10.77 -17.10 -1.65
N PHE A 15 11.05 -15.88 -2.12
CA PHE A 15 10.19 -15.19 -3.08
C PHE A 15 10.14 -15.85 -4.45
N GLU A 16 11.25 -16.40 -4.94
CA GLU A 16 11.28 -17.14 -6.21
C GLU A 16 10.42 -18.41 -6.12
N SER A 17 10.57 -19.19 -5.05
CA SER A 17 9.72 -20.36 -4.77
C SER A 17 8.25 -19.96 -4.68
N ALA A 18 7.94 -18.82 -4.02
CA ALA A 18 6.59 -18.31 -3.93
C ALA A 18 5.98 -17.99 -5.30
N CYS A 19 6.75 -17.35 -6.19
CA CYS A 19 6.33 -17.08 -7.58
C CYS A 19 6.02 -18.37 -8.33
N MET A 20 6.94 -19.35 -8.33
CA MET A 20 6.76 -20.63 -9.01
C MET A 20 5.54 -21.40 -8.46
N TYR A 21 5.39 -21.44 -7.14
CA TYR A 21 4.30 -22.15 -6.50
C TYR A 21 2.95 -21.48 -6.74
N ALA A 22 2.90 -20.15 -6.79
CA ALA A 22 1.68 -19.41 -7.12
C ALA A 22 1.17 -19.74 -8.53
N ASP A 23 2.06 -19.80 -9.53
CA ASP A 23 1.68 -20.15 -10.90
C ASP A 23 1.13 -21.58 -10.97
N LEU A 24 1.85 -22.55 -10.38
CA LEU A 24 1.44 -23.96 -10.35
C LEU A 24 0.07 -24.16 -9.67
N GLN A 25 -0.20 -23.45 -8.58
CA GLN A 25 -1.47 -23.57 -7.86
C GLN A 25 -2.59 -22.83 -8.59
N PHE A 26 -2.29 -21.72 -9.27
CA PHE A 26 -3.26 -20.98 -10.06
C PHE A 26 -3.74 -21.80 -11.25
N GLU A 27 -2.85 -22.49 -11.95
CA GLU A 27 -3.21 -23.39 -13.07
C GLU A 27 -4.20 -24.48 -12.62
N LYS A 28 -4.07 -24.97 -11.39
CA LYS A 28 -4.94 -26.02 -10.83
C LYS A 28 -6.29 -25.51 -10.34
N THR A 29 -6.34 -24.28 -9.80
CA THR A 29 -7.48 -23.81 -9.01
C THR A 29 -8.19 -22.60 -9.59
N GLY A 30 -7.54 -21.84 -10.47
CA GLY A 30 -8.01 -20.54 -10.95
C GLY A 30 -8.10 -19.46 -9.86
N ASN A 31 -7.58 -19.70 -8.65
CA ASN A 31 -7.73 -18.76 -7.53
C ASN A 31 -6.82 -17.53 -7.70
N ILE A 32 -7.42 -16.38 -8.03
CA ILE A 32 -6.73 -15.10 -8.23
C ILE A 32 -5.89 -14.66 -7.02
N SER A 33 -6.25 -15.06 -5.81
CA SER A 33 -5.49 -14.71 -4.60
C SER A 33 -4.05 -15.23 -4.64
N LEU A 34 -3.78 -16.32 -5.38
CA LEU A 34 -2.44 -16.84 -5.61
C LEU A 34 -1.60 -15.87 -6.44
N LEU A 35 -2.18 -15.29 -7.50
CA LEU A 35 -1.51 -14.30 -8.33
C LEU A 35 -1.27 -12.99 -7.57
N ARG A 36 -2.20 -12.60 -6.69
CA ARG A 36 -1.99 -11.45 -5.79
C ARG A 36 -0.83 -11.68 -4.83
N ASN A 37 -0.69 -12.87 -4.26
CA ASN A 37 0.48 -13.21 -3.45
C ASN A 37 1.77 -13.22 -4.28
N LYS A 38 1.74 -13.70 -5.53
CA LYS A 38 2.88 -13.59 -6.45
C LYS A 38 3.31 -12.15 -6.69
N ILE A 39 2.38 -11.20 -6.82
CA ILE A 39 2.72 -9.77 -6.91
C ILE A 39 3.54 -9.32 -5.70
N LEU A 40 3.18 -9.71 -4.48
CA LEU A 40 3.93 -9.36 -3.27
C LEU A 40 5.35 -9.93 -3.30
N ALA A 41 5.52 -11.16 -3.81
CA ALA A 41 6.84 -11.75 -4.01
C ALA A 41 7.67 -10.99 -5.06
N LEU A 42 7.07 -10.64 -6.20
CA LEU A 42 7.72 -9.87 -7.27
C LEU A 42 8.16 -8.47 -6.79
N LEU A 43 7.35 -7.78 -5.99
CA LEU A 43 7.71 -6.50 -5.38
C LEU A 43 8.87 -6.65 -4.39
N ASN A 44 8.94 -7.75 -3.64
CA ASN A 44 10.09 -8.03 -2.79
C ASN A 44 11.38 -8.30 -3.59
N LEU A 45 11.25 -8.94 -4.75
CA LEU A 45 12.33 -9.19 -5.71
C LEU A 45 12.69 -7.96 -6.57
N ASN A 46 11.96 -6.85 -6.47
CA ASN A 46 12.07 -5.67 -7.34
C ASN A 46 11.86 -5.98 -8.84
N ARG A 47 11.10 -7.03 -9.17
CA ARG A 47 10.75 -7.41 -10.55
C ARG A 47 9.49 -6.64 -10.99
N PHE A 48 9.63 -5.33 -11.16
CA PHE A 48 8.50 -4.40 -11.30
C PHE A 48 7.75 -4.55 -12.63
N GLU A 49 8.45 -4.81 -13.72
CA GLU A 49 7.85 -5.04 -15.05
C GLU A 49 6.93 -6.26 -15.02
N GLU A 50 7.39 -7.37 -14.44
CA GLU A 50 6.58 -8.58 -14.27
C GLU A 50 5.41 -8.36 -13.31
N CYS A 51 5.59 -7.52 -12.28
CA CYS A 51 4.49 -7.10 -11.42
C CYS A 51 3.42 -6.34 -12.23
N ILE A 52 3.81 -5.43 -13.12
CA ILE A 52 2.89 -4.67 -13.97
C ILE A 52 2.12 -5.59 -14.92
N ASP A 53 2.81 -6.51 -15.58
CA ASP A 53 2.21 -7.48 -16.50
C ASP A 53 1.21 -8.39 -15.77
N LEU A 54 1.59 -8.89 -14.60
CA LEU A 54 0.70 -9.72 -13.78
C LEU A 54 -0.50 -8.93 -13.23
N SER A 55 -0.29 -7.68 -12.80
CA SER A 55 -1.37 -6.78 -12.41
C SER A 55 -2.37 -6.54 -13.54
N ASN A 56 -1.88 -6.28 -14.76
CA ASN A 56 -2.75 -6.12 -15.94
C ASN A 56 -3.61 -7.37 -16.18
N LYS A 57 -3.01 -8.56 -16.07
CA LYS A 57 -3.73 -9.83 -16.16
C LYS A 57 -4.80 -9.96 -15.08
N ILE A 58 -4.47 -9.67 -13.82
CA ILE A 58 -5.43 -9.76 -12.70
C ILE A 58 -6.58 -8.77 -12.92
N ILE A 59 -6.29 -7.50 -13.21
CA ILE A 59 -7.30 -6.45 -13.43
C ILE A 59 -8.25 -6.84 -14.56
N SER A 60 -7.73 -7.44 -15.65
CA SER A 60 -8.56 -7.95 -16.74
C SER A 60 -9.48 -9.10 -16.29
N LEU A 61 -8.96 -10.06 -15.52
CA LEU A 61 -9.72 -11.21 -15.02
C LEU A 61 -10.76 -10.82 -13.96
N THR A 62 -10.47 -9.83 -13.12
CA THR A 62 -11.33 -9.35 -12.03
C THR A 62 -12.16 -8.13 -12.42
N LYS A 63 -12.09 -7.70 -13.68
CA LYS A 63 -12.74 -6.49 -14.20
C LYS A 63 -12.37 -5.20 -13.44
N GLY A 64 -11.24 -5.20 -12.73
CA GLY A 64 -10.81 -4.05 -11.93
C GLY A 64 -11.71 -3.75 -10.73
N ASP A 65 -12.40 -4.75 -10.20
CA ASP A 65 -13.37 -4.53 -9.13
C ASP A 65 -12.72 -4.14 -7.79
N ALA A 66 -11.43 -4.42 -7.57
CA ALA A 66 -10.73 -4.14 -6.31
C ALA A 66 -9.62 -3.09 -6.46
N ASP A 67 -9.61 -2.09 -5.58
CA ASP A 67 -8.59 -1.02 -5.57
C ASP A 67 -7.17 -1.53 -5.35
N SER A 68 -7.00 -2.59 -4.54
CA SER A 68 -5.71 -3.21 -4.23
C SER A 68 -4.94 -3.68 -5.47
N ASP A 69 -5.63 -4.14 -6.52
CA ASP A 69 -5.01 -4.58 -7.76
C ASP A 69 -4.34 -3.41 -8.50
N PHE A 70 -4.97 -2.23 -8.47
CA PHE A 70 -4.43 -0.99 -9.03
C PHE A 70 -3.36 -0.36 -8.13
N ILE A 71 -3.50 -0.47 -6.81
CA ILE A 71 -2.52 0.05 -5.86
C ILE A 71 -1.15 -0.58 -6.11
N LEU A 72 -1.08 -1.91 -6.13
CA LEU A 72 0.18 -2.64 -6.30
C LEU A 72 0.81 -2.37 -7.68
N GLN A 73 -0.03 -2.28 -8.72
CA GLN A 73 0.41 -1.87 -10.05
C GLN A 73 1.04 -0.46 -10.04
N GLY A 74 0.36 0.50 -9.42
CA GLY A 74 0.85 1.87 -9.33
C GLY A 74 2.16 1.97 -8.54
N ILE A 75 2.36 1.12 -7.53
CA ILE A 75 3.63 1.02 -6.80
C ILE A 75 4.76 0.53 -7.71
N ALA A 76 4.51 -0.48 -8.54
CA ALA A 76 5.51 -0.96 -9.49
C ALA A 76 5.88 0.13 -10.52
N PHE A 77 4.89 0.81 -11.11
CA PHE A 77 5.13 1.97 -11.97
C PHE A 77 5.91 3.08 -11.27
N TRP A 78 5.55 3.38 -10.02
CA TRP A 78 6.23 4.40 -9.22
C TRP A 78 7.69 4.05 -9.01
N SER A 79 7.97 2.77 -8.72
CA SER A 79 9.32 2.25 -8.45
C SER A 79 10.24 2.30 -9.67
N LEU A 80 9.66 2.13 -10.87
CA LEU A 80 10.36 2.32 -12.15
C LEU A 80 10.50 3.79 -12.58
N GLY A 81 9.97 4.74 -11.80
CA GLY A 81 10.01 6.16 -12.13
C GLY A 81 8.90 6.63 -13.08
N TYR A 82 7.99 5.75 -13.50
CA TYR A 82 6.83 6.08 -14.34
C TYR A 82 5.70 6.72 -13.53
N LYS A 83 5.95 7.93 -13.01
CA LYS A 83 5.08 8.62 -12.04
C LYS A 83 3.66 8.90 -12.58
N VAL A 84 3.54 9.26 -13.85
CA VAL A 84 2.23 9.52 -14.50
C VAL A 84 1.38 8.25 -14.53
N ASN A 85 1.99 7.11 -14.94
CA ASN A 85 1.31 5.82 -14.96
C ASN A 85 0.89 5.39 -13.55
N ALA A 86 1.75 5.57 -12.54
CA ALA A 86 1.43 5.28 -11.15
C ALA A 86 0.20 6.04 -10.66
N ILE A 87 0.15 7.35 -10.93
CA ILE A 87 -1.00 8.19 -10.56
C ILE A 87 -2.26 7.71 -11.28
N GLN A 88 -2.18 7.44 -12.58
CA GLN A 88 -3.33 6.96 -13.36
C GLN A 88 -3.87 5.64 -12.78
N CYS A 89 -3.01 4.69 -12.40
CA CYS A 89 -3.42 3.46 -11.73
C CYS A 89 -4.20 3.77 -10.45
N TRP A 90 -3.68 4.65 -9.59
CA TRP A 90 -4.36 4.98 -8.33
C TRP A 90 -5.66 5.76 -8.53
N GLU A 91 -5.80 6.55 -9.58
CA GLU A 91 -7.07 7.18 -9.94
C GLU A 91 -8.10 6.17 -10.44
N ASN A 92 -7.67 5.17 -11.21
CA ASN A 92 -8.53 4.08 -11.64
C ASN A 92 -9.00 3.25 -10.44
N GLY A 93 -8.10 2.91 -9.51
CA GLY A 93 -8.42 2.17 -8.29
C GLY A 93 -9.39 2.90 -7.36
N GLU A 94 -9.40 4.24 -7.35
CA GLU A 94 -10.39 5.01 -6.58
C GLU A 94 -11.82 4.84 -7.11
N SER A 95 -11.97 4.38 -8.35
CA SER A 95 -13.25 4.12 -8.99
C SER A 95 -13.70 2.65 -8.85
N SER A 96 -12.91 1.80 -8.21
CA SER A 96 -13.23 0.38 -7.98
C SER A 96 -14.41 0.20 -7.01
N ILE A 97 -15.12 -0.91 -7.18
CA ILE A 97 -16.31 -1.28 -6.38
C ILE A 97 -15.89 -1.64 -4.95
N TYR A 98 -14.84 -2.44 -4.83
CA TYR A 98 -14.26 -2.90 -3.59
C TYR A 98 -13.05 -2.03 -3.25
N SER A 99 -13.13 -1.41 -2.08
CA SER A 99 -12.03 -0.68 -1.48
C SER A 99 -11.80 -1.19 -0.06
N ASP A 100 -10.81 -0.62 0.65
CA ASP A 100 -10.66 -0.90 2.07
C ASP A 100 -11.98 -0.69 2.84
N ALA A 101 -12.06 -1.27 4.05
CA ALA A 101 -13.29 -1.29 4.87
C ALA A 101 -13.90 0.10 5.15
N THR A 102 -13.15 1.17 4.88
CA THR A 102 -13.53 2.55 5.16
C THR A 102 -13.81 3.37 3.89
N GLY A 103 -13.59 2.81 2.70
CA GLY A 103 -13.89 3.46 1.42
C GLY A 103 -12.71 3.99 0.64
N GLY A 104 -11.54 3.39 0.80
CA GLY A 104 -10.34 3.77 0.06
C GLY A 104 -9.61 4.94 0.72
N ILE A 105 -9.42 4.89 2.04
CA ILE A 105 -8.48 5.79 2.72
C ILE A 105 -7.03 5.41 2.35
N ASN A 106 -6.72 4.13 2.18
CA ASN A 106 -5.36 3.68 1.87
C ASN A 106 -4.89 4.19 0.51
N ILE A 107 -5.73 4.07 -0.53
CA ILE A 107 -5.41 4.62 -1.85
C ILE A 107 -5.28 6.15 -1.83
N LYS A 108 -6.04 6.84 -0.96
CA LYS A 108 -5.93 8.29 -0.78
C LYS A 108 -4.64 8.69 -0.06
N LEU A 109 -4.18 7.91 0.90
CA LEU A 109 -2.88 8.10 1.55
C LEU A 109 -1.74 8.01 0.52
N ILE A 110 -1.77 6.98 -0.33
CA ILE A 110 -0.77 6.77 -1.39
C ILE A 110 -0.78 7.94 -2.39
N ARG A 111 -1.96 8.36 -2.83
CA ARG A 111 -2.10 9.53 -3.72
C ARG A 111 -1.66 10.82 -3.05
N TYR A 112 -1.90 10.98 -1.74
CA TYR A 112 -1.44 12.14 -0.99
C TYR A 112 0.08 12.19 -0.93
N PHE A 113 0.72 11.04 -0.69
CA PHE A 113 2.17 10.89 -0.76
C PHE A 113 2.70 11.33 -2.13
N ALA A 114 2.10 10.84 -3.21
CA ALA A 114 2.48 11.22 -4.57
C ALA A 114 2.35 12.73 -4.82
N ALA A 115 1.24 13.33 -4.38
CA ALA A 115 1.00 14.76 -4.48
C ALA A 115 2.07 15.56 -3.72
N CYS A 116 2.46 15.11 -2.52
CA CYS A 116 3.52 15.76 -1.74
C CYS A 116 4.87 15.65 -2.45
N LYS A 117 5.21 14.47 -2.98
CA LYS A 117 6.46 14.24 -3.70
C LYS A 117 6.61 15.08 -4.96
N LEU A 118 5.52 15.31 -5.67
CA LEU A 118 5.51 16.05 -6.92
C LEU A 118 5.22 17.54 -6.75
N GLY A 119 4.94 18.00 -5.53
CA GLY A 119 4.52 19.38 -5.27
C GLY A 119 3.16 19.73 -5.87
N ASP A 120 2.31 18.73 -6.15
CA ASP A 120 1.01 18.90 -6.81
C ASP A 120 -0.06 19.34 -5.79
N LYS A 121 -0.20 20.67 -5.63
CA LYS A 121 -1.19 21.28 -4.74
C LYS A 121 -2.63 20.97 -5.16
N PRO A 122 -3.03 21.09 -6.45
CA PRO A 122 -4.38 20.73 -6.89
C PRO A 122 -4.78 19.27 -6.56
N MET A 123 -3.88 18.31 -6.77
CA MET A 123 -4.12 16.90 -6.44
C MET A 123 -4.32 16.73 -4.93
N LYS A 124 -3.47 17.36 -4.12
CA LYS A 124 -3.60 17.37 -2.65
C LYS A 124 -4.96 17.90 -2.18
N GLU A 125 -5.43 19.02 -2.74
CA GLU A 125 -6.75 19.59 -2.40
C GLU A 125 -7.90 18.66 -2.78
N LYS A 126 -7.84 18.01 -3.96
CA LYS A 126 -8.84 17.02 -4.40
C LYS A 126 -8.91 15.84 -3.44
N ILE A 127 -7.76 15.34 -3.00
CA ILE A 127 -7.66 14.24 -2.04
C ILE A 127 -8.26 14.64 -0.69
N PHE A 128 -7.93 15.82 -0.16
CA PHE A 128 -8.48 16.31 1.11
C PHE A 128 -10.00 16.47 1.08
N LYS A 129 -10.57 16.98 -0.02
CA LYS A 129 -12.03 17.03 -0.20
C LYS A 129 -12.65 15.63 -0.15
N SER A 130 -12.01 14.65 -0.79
CA SER A 130 -12.46 13.26 -0.81
C SER A 130 -12.36 12.58 0.56
N VAL A 131 -11.23 12.71 1.26
CA VAL A 131 -11.04 12.20 2.62
C VAL A 131 -12.05 12.84 3.58
N LYS A 132 -12.22 14.16 3.54
CA LYS A 132 -13.21 14.87 4.37
C LYS A 132 -14.64 14.34 4.17
N LYS A 133 -15.01 13.94 2.96
CA LYS A 133 -16.32 13.33 2.68
C LYS A 133 -16.43 11.94 3.32
N LEU A 134 -15.38 11.12 3.24
CA LEU A 134 -15.34 9.80 3.87
C LEU A 134 -15.43 9.89 5.40
N LEU A 135 -14.66 10.79 6.02
CA LEU A 135 -14.66 10.96 7.49
C LEU A 135 -16.00 11.44 8.06
N LYS A 136 -16.84 12.09 7.25
CA LYS A 136 -18.20 12.49 7.64
C LYS A 136 -19.21 11.35 7.53
N SER A 137 -18.87 10.24 6.86
CA SER A 137 -19.78 9.11 6.72
C SER A 137 -19.87 8.36 8.05
N LYS A 138 -21.03 7.77 8.36
CA LYS A 138 -21.25 6.92 9.56
C LYS A 138 -20.55 5.55 9.47
N ARG A 139 -19.45 5.44 8.71
CA ARG A 139 -18.68 4.21 8.57
C ARG A 139 -17.90 3.93 9.86
N SER A 140 -17.45 2.69 10.00
CA SER A 140 -16.67 2.24 11.16
C SER A 140 -15.49 3.19 11.44
N THR A 141 -15.25 3.49 12.71
CA THR A 141 -14.10 4.27 13.19
C THR A 141 -12.80 3.45 13.25
N ASN A 142 -12.84 2.19 12.82
CA ASN A 142 -11.69 1.30 12.81
C ASN A 142 -10.66 1.74 11.75
N TRP A 143 -9.48 1.12 11.82
CA TRP A 143 -8.45 1.27 10.80
C TRP A 143 -9.00 1.07 9.38
N PRO A 144 -8.60 1.89 8.38
CA PRO A 144 -7.65 3.02 8.43
C PRO A 144 -8.25 4.43 8.70
N ILE A 145 -9.47 4.58 9.26
CA ILE A 145 -10.03 5.93 9.54
C ILE A 145 -9.09 6.84 10.35
N PRO A 146 -8.42 6.38 11.41
CA PRO A 146 -7.47 7.23 12.16
C PRO A 146 -6.39 7.85 11.28
N VAL A 147 -5.90 7.12 10.27
CA VAL A 147 -4.93 7.64 9.29
C VAL A 147 -5.50 8.82 8.52
N GLY A 148 -6.74 8.69 8.02
CA GLY A 148 -7.45 9.77 7.35
C GLY A 148 -7.68 10.98 8.26
N SER A 149 -8.06 10.76 9.52
CA SER A 149 -8.24 11.82 10.51
C SER A 149 -6.93 12.56 10.82
N PHE A 150 -5.83 11.82 10.95
CA PHE A 150 -4.50 12.40 11.18
C PHE A 150 -3.98 13.19 9.96
N LEU A 151 -4.28 12.69 8.75
CA LEU A 151 -3.98 13.38 7.50
C LEU A 151 -4.72 14.72 7.40
N MET A 152 -5.93 14.81 7.96
CA MET A 152 -6.78 16.00 7.97
C MET A 152 -6.57 16.90 9.21
N ASP A 153 -5.52 16.63 10.01
CA ASP A 153 -5.21 17.36 11.25
C ASP A 153 -6.36 17.35 12.29
N LEU A 154 -7.21 16.31 12.27
CA LEU A 154 -8.32 16.16 13.22
C LEU A 154 -7.93 15.43 14.50
N ILE A 155 -6.83 14.67 14.45
CA ILE A 155 -6.22 14.02 15.61
C ILE A 155 -4.72 14.26 15.58
N ASP A 156 -4.07 14.21 16.73
CA ASP A 156 -2.62 14.30 16.86
C ASP A 156 -1.94 12.93 16.68
N GLU A 157 -0.60 12.93 16.68
CA GLU A 157 0.20 11.72 16.52
C GLU A 157 -0.03 10.71 17.65
N GLN A 158 -0.21 11.18 18.89
CA GLN A 158 -0.43 10.33 20.05
C GLN A 158 -1.79 9.61 19.97
N SER A 159 -2.81 10.30 19.47
CA SER A 159 -4.15 9.76 19.23
C SER A 159 -4.17 8.77 18.07
N LEU A 160 -3.37 9.01 17.02
CA LEU A 160 -3.19 8.03 15.96
C LEU A 160 -2.51 6.76 16.50
N LEU A 161 -1.43 6.92 17.26
CA LEU A 161 -0.69 5.81 17.87
C LEU A 161 -1.56 4.98 18.82
N SER A 162 -2.41 5.64 19.62
CA SER A 162 -3.33 4.94 20.54
C SER A 162 -4.47 4.20 19.84
N SER A 163 -4.73 4.53 18.56
CA SER A 163 -5.72 3.83 17.73
C SER A 163 -5.19 2.52 17.13
N ILE A 164 -3.89 2.25 17.23
CA ILE A 164 -3.27 1.02 16.72
C ILE A 164 -3.68 -0.17 17.59
N SER A 165 -4.09 -1.24 16.95
CA SER A 165 -4.46 -2.53 17.52
C SER A 165 -3.36 -3.10 18.43
N SER A 166 -3.79 -3.80 19.47
CA SER A 166 -2.93 -4.61 20.33
C SER A 166 -2.70 -6.02 19.78
N VAL A 167 -3.47 -6.45 18.77
CA VAL A 167 -3.36 -7.77 18.15
C VAL A 167 -2.12 -7.80 17.27
N GLY A 168 -1.09 -8.57 17.64
CA GLY A 168 0.25 -8.49 17.03
C GLY A 168 0.29 -8.47 15.50
N TYR A 169 -0.46 -9.35 14.82
CA TYR A 169 -0.53 -9.36 13.35
C TYR A 169 -1.13 -8.07 12.76
N LEU A 170 -2.23 -7.57 13.34
CA LEU A 170 -2.86 -6.33 12.86
C LEU A 170 -2.04 -5.11 13.23
N ARG A 171 -1.48 -5.10 14.44
CA ARG A 171 -0.63 -4.04 14.98
C ARG A 171 0.51 -3.67 14.03
N GLU A 172 1.19 -4.67 13.47
CA GLU A 172 2.36 -4.43 12.61
C GLU A 172 1.96 -3.83 11.26
N ARG A 173 0.82 -4.26 10.72
CA ARG A 173 0.24 -3.69 9.49
C ARG A 173 -0.13 -2.23 9.69
N GLU A 174 -0.83 -1.94 10.80
CA GLU A 174 -1.25 -0.59 11.16
C GLU A 174 -0.05 0.31 11.52
N LEU A 175 1.00 -0.24 12.14
CA LEU A 175 2.27 0.47 12.37
C LEU A 175 2.96 0.87 11.06
N CYS A 176 2.89 0.03 10.02
CA CYS A 176 3.46 0.35 8.72
C CYS A 176 2.80 1.59 8.11
N ASP A 177 1.47 1.59 8.06
CA ASP A 177 0.67 2.73 7.60
C ASP A 177 0.86 3.97 8.49
N TYR A 178 0.97 3.80 9.82
CA TYR A 178 1.27 4.85 10.79
C TYR A 178 2.61 5.55 10.49
N TYR A 179 3.69 4.79 10.35
CA TYR A 179 5.00 5.37 10.02
C TYR A 179 4.99 6.01 8.65
N PHE A 180 4.30 5.42 7.67
CA PHE A 180 4.19 5.97 6.33
C PHE A 180 3.45 7.31 6.30
N VAL A 181 2.33 7.45 7.03
CA VAL A 181 1.61 8.73 7.07
C VAL A 181 2.40 9.81 7.81
N LEU A 182 3.13 9.45 8.87
CA LEU A 182 4.05 10.37 9.56
C LEU A 182 5.15 10.87 8.63
N ALA A 183 5.82 9.93 7.95
CA ALA A 183 6.84 10.25 6.95
C ALA A 183 6.25 11.20 5.90
N THR A 184 5.07 10.90 5.38
CA THR A 184 4.43 11.72 4.34
C THR A 184 4.10 13.14 4.81
N LYS A 185 3.68 13.34 6.08
CA LYS A 185 3.50 14.68 6.64
C LYS A 185 4.81 15.43 6.78
N LYS A 186 5.87 14.76 7.24
CA LYS A 186 7.23 15.34 7.34
C LYS A 186 7.76 15.77 5.98
N LEU A 187 7.57 14.93 4.96
CA LEU A 187 7.83 15.29 3.56
C LEU A 187 7.08 16.56 3.15
N ALA A 188 5.78 16.65 3.45
CA ALA A 188 4.97 17.82 3.13
C ALA A 188 5.43 19.11 3.83
N MET A 189 6.15 18.98 4.95
CA MET A 189 6.76 20.09 5.70
C MET A 189 8.20 20.39 5.27
N GLY A 190 8.77 19.63 4.34
CA GLY A 190 10.17 19.75 3.93
C GLY A 190 11.17 19.13 4.93
N ASP A 191 10.71 18.37 5.91
CA ASP A 191 11.56 17.65 6.87
C ASP A 191 12.02 16.31 6.29
N PHE A 192 12.97 16.37 5.35
CA PHE A 192 13.48 15.20 4.63
C PHE A 192 14.21 14.21 5.54
N ILE A 193 14.89 14.70 6.58
CA ILE A 193 15.63 13.86 7.53
C ILE A 193 14.65 12.94 8.28
N ASN A 194 13.62 13.52 8.90
CA ASN A 194 12.66 12.71 9.64
C ASN A 194 11.70 11.95 8.71
N TYR A 195 11.45 12.44 7.49
CA TYR A 195 10.77 11.68 6.45
C TYR A 195 11.48 10.35 6.18
N HIS A 196 12.78 10.36 5.87
CA HIS A 196 13.52 9.13 5.62
C HIS A 196 13.65 8.25 6.86
N LYS A 197 13.82 8.86 8.04
CA LYS A 197 13.86 8.13 9.32
C LYS A 197 12.58 7.33 9.55
N ASP A 198 11.41 7.90 9.30
CA ASP A 198 10.15 7.19 9.51
C ASP A 198 9.87 6.16 8.41
N LEU A 199 10.26 6.40 7.16
CA LEU A 199 10.19 5.36 6.13
C LEU A 199 11.02 4.13 6.51
N LYS A 200 12.21 4.32 7.08
CA LYS A 200 13.06 3.20 7.54
C LYS A 200 12.35 2.33 8.57
N LYS A 201 11.55 2.92 9.46
CA LYS A 201 10.75 2.17 10.44
C LYS A 201 9.74 1.23 9.76
N CYS A 202 9.17 1.58 8.61
CA CYS A 202 8.30 0.66 7.86
C CYS A 202 9.05 -0.63 7.47
N LEU A 203 10.35 -0.55 7.19
CA LEU A 203 11.19 -1.67 6.76
C LEU A 203 11.75 -2.50 7.94
N GLU A 204 11.72 -1.95 9.15
CA GLU A 204 12.16 -2.61 10.39
C GLU A 204 11.06 -3.48 11.02
N LEU A 205 9.81 -3.35 10.56
CA LEU A 205 8.67 -4.14 11.00
C LEU A 205 8.78 -5.60 10.52
N ASN A 206 8.00 -6.49 11.14
CA ASN A 206 8.08 -7.91 10.82
C ASN A 206 7.43 -8.25 9.45
N VAL A 207 7.66 -9.47 8.97
CA VAL A 207 7.29 -9.91 7.60
C VAL A 207 5.80 -9.79 7.25
N VAL A 208 4.91 -9.60 8.22
CA VAL A 208 3.48 -9.39 7.94
C VAL A 208 3.21 -8.10 7.17
N VAL A 209 4.10 -7.10 7.28
CA VAL A 209 3.95 -5.84 6.54
C VAL A 209 4.12 -5.99 5.03
N TYR A 210 4.54 -7.16 4.53
CA TYR A 210 4.55 -7.44 3.09
C TYR A 210 3.15 -7.46 2.48
N LEU A 211 2.09 -7.43 3.29
CA LEU A 211 0.71 -7.23 2.84
C LEU A 211 0.34 -5.76 2.67
N GLU A 212 1.16 -4.84 3.20
CA GLU A 212 0.86 -3.41 3.17
C GLU A 212 1.47 -2.73 1.95
N PRO A 213 0.66 -2.05 1.12
CA PRO A 213 1.19 -1.27 0.00
C PRO A 213 2.19 -0.18 0.44
N THR A 214 1.97 0.41 1.62
CA THR A 214 2.83 1.46 2.17
C THR A 214 4.25 0.98 2.45
N TYR A 215 4.45 -0.31 2.78
CA TYR A 215 5.78 -0.92 2.92
C TYR A 215 6.57 -0.83 1.61
N TYR A 216 5.95 -1.18 0.48
CA TYR A 216 6.64 -1.20 -0.82
C TYR A 216 6.95 0.20 -1.33
N LEU A 217 6.08 1.19 -1.08
CA LEU A 217 6.40 2.59 -1.37
C LEU A 217 7.53 3.11 -0.50
N ALA A 218 7.53 2.81 0.81
CA ALA A 218 8.64 3.15 1.69
C ALA A 218 9.96 2.54 1.19
N LYS A 219 9.93 1.26 0.81
CA LYS A 219 11.08 0.55 0.25
C LYS A 219 11.58 1.22 -1.04
N SER A 220 10.68 1.53 -1.97
CA SER A 220 11.02 2.20 -3.23
C SER A 220 11.67 3.57 -3.00
N GLU A 221 11.14 4.36 -2.07
CA GLU A 221 11.66 5.69 -1.76
C GLU A 221 13.02 5.70 -1.07
N LEU A 222 13.39 4.60 -0.42
CA LEU A 222 14.69 4.44 0.22
C LEU A 222 15.75 3.83 -0.68
N GLN A 223 15.37 3.23 -1.82
CA GLN A 223 16.33 2.64 -2.78
C GLN A 223 17.25 3.67 -3.44
N TYR A 224 16.86 4.94 -3.45
CA TYR A 224 17.59 6.04 -4.10
C TYR A 224 18.25 7.00 -3.10
N VAL A 225 18.35 6.61 -1.82
CA VAL A 225 18.92 7.41 -0.74
C VAL A 225 20.22 6.76 -0.29
N GLU A 226 21.31 7.06 -1.01
CA GLU A 226 22.68 6.79 -0.58
C GLU A 226 23.18 7.88 0.38
#